data_AF-A0A822HAC1-F1
#
_entry.id   AF-A0A822HAC1-F1
#
_cell.length_a   1.000
_cell.length_b   1.000
_cell.length_c   1.000
_cell.angle_alpha   90.00
_cell.angle_beta   90.00
_cell.angle_gamma   90.00
#
_symmetry.space_group_name_H-M   'P 1'
#
loop_
_entity.id
_entity.type
_entity.pdbx_description
1 polymer ?
#
loop_
_entity_poly.entity_id
_entity_poly.type
_entity_poly.pdbx_seq_one_letter_code
_entity_poly.pdbx_strand_id
1 'polypeptide(L)'
;LGALSYTAPEILESGQYTIQSDIYSLGCILLDMITCDTLTDEETLQLRICARHDASTLSETLEKLQNIHETIPTLIGQMVVPNPEERLKE
;
A
#
# COMPACT_ATOMS: atom_id res chain seq x y z
N LEU A 1 10.40 6.65 11.86
CA LEU A 1 9.90 6.18 10.55
C LEU A 1 8.78 5.13 10.66
N GLY A 2 8.74 4.31 11.72
CA GLY A 2 7.78 3.20 11.88
C GLY A 2 6.29 3.48 11.62
N ALA A 3 5.64 4.42 12.31
CA ALA A 3 4.22 4.70 12.02
C ALA A 3 4.01 5.46 10.69
N LEU A 4 4.99 6.28 10.31
CA LEU A 4 4.92 7.14 9.12
C LEU A 4 4.95 6.36 7.79
N SER A 5 5.43 5.11 7.78
CA SER A 5 5.40 4.26 6.58
C SER A 5 4.01 3.75 6.24
N TYR A 6 3.08 3.74 7.21
CA TYR A 6 1.68 3.34 7.02
C TYR A 6 0.75 4.54 6.85
N THR A 7 1.22 5.75 7.15
CA THR A 7 0.44 6.97 7.05
C THR A 7 0.15 7.31 5.58
N ALA A 8 -1.13 7.55 5.29
CA ALA A 8 -1.60 7.99 3.98
C ALA A 8 -1.00 9.37 3.61
N PRO A 9 -0.70 9.63 2.33
CA PRO A 9 -0.03 10.85 1.91
C PRO A 9 -0.81 12.13 2.29
N GLU A 10 -2.14 12.12 2.19
CA GLU A 10 -3.01 13.24 2.53
C GLU A 10 -3.01 13.58 4.02
N ILE A 11 -2.73 12.62 4.91
CA ILE A 11 -2.56 12.90 6.35
C ILE A 11 -1.29 13.72 6.57
N LEU A 12 -0.22 13.43 5.83
CA LEU A 12 1.05 14.14 5.96
C LEU A 12 0.95 15.60 5.49
N GLU A 13 0.04 15.87 4.54
CA GLU A 13 -0.20 17.20 4.00
C GLU A 13 -1.21 18.00 4.82
N SER A 14 -2.35 17.38 5.18
CA SER A 14 -3.50 18.09 5.76
C SER A 14 -3.70 17.82 7.26
N GLY A 15 -3.11 16.75 7.79
CA GLY A 15 -3.38 16.26 9.15
C GLY A 15 -4.78 15.66 9.35
N GLN A 16 -5.60 15.55 8.30
CA GLN A 16 -6.97 15.04 8.40
C GLN A 16 -7.01 13.53 8.20
N TYR A 17 -7.64 12.85 9.16
CA TYR A 17 -7.89 11.42 9.12
C TYR A 17 -9.28 11.16 8.55
N THR A 18 -9.37 10.22 7.63
CA THR A 18 -10.58 9.82 6.93
C THR A 18 -10.63 8.30 6.79
N ILE A 19 -11.79 7.77 6.40
CA ILE A 19 -11.94 6.36 6.03
C ILE A 19 -10.94 5.98 4.92
N GLN A 20 -10.73 6.86 3.95
CA GLN A 20 -9.77 6.62 2.86
C GLN A 20 -8.36 6.46 3.40
N SER A 21 -8.00 7.25 4.43
CA SER A 21 -6.69 7.15 5.05
C SER A 21 -6.49 5.83 5.82
N ASP A 22 -7.55 5.29 6.44
CA ASP A 22 -7.53 3.97 7.07
C ASP A 22 -7.41 2.85 6.02
N ILE A 23 -8.11 2.99 4.88
CA ILE A 23 -7.99 2.07 3.73
C ILE A 23 -6.55 2.02 3.23
N TYR A 24 -5.88 3.17 3.10
CA TYR A 24 -4.47 3.21 2.70
C TYR A 24 -3.58 2.48 3.70
N SER A 25 -3.73 2.77 5.00
CA SER A 25 -2.95 2.10 6.05
C SER A 25 -3.18 0.59 6.06
N LEU A 26 -4.43 0.14 5.86
CA LEU A 26 -4.75 -1.28 5.75
C LEU A 26 -4.13 -1.91 4.50
N GLY A 27 -4.10 -1.19 3.37
CA GLY A 27 -3.41 -1.62 2.16
C GLY A 27 -1.90 -1.84 2.39
N CYS A 28 -1.24 -0.93 3.13
CA CYS A 28 0.15 -1.12 3.55
C CYS A 28 0.34 -2.33 4.47
N ILE A 29 -0.58 -2.59 5.39
CA ILE A 29 -0.51 -3.76 6.28
C ILE A 29 -0.70 -5.06 5.48
N LEU A 30 -1.64 -5.09 4.54
CA LEU A 30 -1.84 -6.22 3.63
C LEU A 30 -0.59 -6.47 2.79
N LEU A 31 0.03 -5.42 2.26
CA LEU A 31 1.31 -5.50 1.56
C LEU A 31 2.38 -6.19 2.42
N ASP A 32 2.61 -5.71 3.64
CA ASP A 32 3.60 -6.29 4.55
C ASP A 32 3.29 -7.77 4.87
N MET A 33 2.01 -8.13 5.04
CA MET A 33 1.60 -9.51 5.31
C MET A 33 1.87 -10.45 4.14
N ILE A 34 1.74 -9.99 2.89
CA ILE A 34 1.98 -10.84 1.73
C ILE A 34 3.45 -10.91 1.31
N THR A 35 4.26 -9.92 1.70
CA THR A 35 5.69 -9.90 1.40
C THR A 35 6.56 -10.45 2.53
N CYS A 36 6.01 -10.73 3.72
CA CYS A 36 6.77 -11.03 4.94
C CYS A 36 7.80 -12.17 4.81
N ASP A 37 7.49 -13.19 4.02
CA ASP A 37 8.35 -14.37 3.85
C ASP A 37 9.24 -14.26 2.59
N THR A 38 9.04 -13.23 1.77
CA THR A 38 9.68 -13.11 0.45
C THR A 38 10.62 -11.93 0.35
N LEU A 39 10.28 -10.82 0.99
CA LEU A 39 11.05 -9.58 0.95
C LEU A 39 11.59 -9.24 2.34
N THR A 40 12.72 -8.56 2.35
CA THR A 40 13.25 -7.93 3.55
C THR A 40 12.40 -6.73 3.99
N ASP A 41 12.56 -6.32 5.24
CA ASP A 41 11.91 -5.11 5.78
C ASP A 41 12.23 -3.87 4.94
N GLU A 42 13.48 -3.76 4.45
CA GLU A 42 13.92 -2.64 3.61
C GLU A 42 13.22 -2.66 2.25
N GLU A 43 13.15 -3.81 1.57
CA GLU A 43 12.46 -3.94 0.29
C GLU A 43 10.96 -3.63 0.42
N THR A 44 10.33 -4.12 1.50
CA THR A 44 8.91 -3.83 1.79
C THR A 44 8.70 -2.35 2.11
N LEU A 45 9.64 -1.71 2.82
CA LEU A 45 9.61 -0.26 3.03
C LEU A 45 9.73 0.51 1.71
N GLN A 46 10.66 0.12 0.83
CA GLN A 46 10.82 0.77 -0.48
C GLN A 46 9.55 0.65 -1.32
N LEU A 47 8.89 -0.51 -1.32
CA LEU A 47 7.61 -0.69 -2.03
C LEU A 47 6.54 0.29 -1.54
N ARG A 48 6.41 0.50 -0.23
CA ARG A 48 5.47 1.49 0.32
C ARG A 48 5.82 2.92 -0.08
N ILE A 49 7.11 3.26 -0.12
CA ILE A 49 7.58 4.60 -0.54
C ILE A 49 7.27 4.83 -2.02
N CYS A 50 7.52 3.83 -2.87
CA CYS A 50 7.17 3.87 -4.29
C CYS A 50 5.66 4.01 -4.48
N ALA A 51 4.87 3.17 -3.80
CA ALA A 51 3.41 3.19 -3.87
C ALA A 51 2.78 4.53 -3.51
N ARG A 52 3.39 5.25 -2.55
CA ARG A 52 2.97 6.61 -2.14
C ARG A 52 3.01 7.62 -3.29
N HIS A 53 3.85 7.39 -4.28
CA HIS A 53 3.97 8.25 -5.46
C HIS A 53 3.28 7.63 -6.67
N ASP A 54 3.41 6.32 -6.84
CA ASP A 54 2.85 5.57 -7.97
C ASP A 54 2.56 4.11 -7.56
N ALA A 55 1.27 3.81 -7.35
CA ALA A 55 0.80 2.49 -6.97
C ALA A 55 0.93 1.43 -8.08
N SER A 56 1.12 1.84 -9.35
CA SER A 56 1.27 0.89 -10.47
C SER A 56 2.53 0.01 -10.34
N THR A 57 3.55 0.55 -9.66
CA THR A 57 4.82 -0.14 -9.38
C THR A 57 4.68 -1.38 -8.47
N LEU A 58 3.60 -1.44 -7.69
CA LEU A 58 3.33 -2.58 -6.82
C LEU A 58 2.86 -3.80 -7.61
N SER A 59 1.95 -3.61 -8.57
CA SER A 59 1.35 -4.72 -9.33
C SER A 59 2.43 -5.58 -9.98
N GLU A 60 3.42 -4.96 -10.64
CA GLU A 60 4.53 -5.67 -11.29
C GLU A 60 5.41 -6.44 -10.31
N THR A 61 5.52 -5.98 -9.06
CA THR A 61 6.33 -6.63 -8.03
C THR A 61 5.56 -7.77 -7.36
N LEU A 62 4.27 -7.54 -7.08
CA LEU A 62 3.40 -8.51 -6.42
C LEU A 62 3.01 -9.67 -7.34
N GLU A 63 2.93 -9.45 -8.65
CA GLU A 63 2.72 -10.51 -9.65
C GLU A 63 3.84 -11.58 -9.64
N LYS A 64 5.03 -11.24 -9.14
CA LYS A 64 6.16 -12.17 -9.03
C LYS A 64 6.07 -13.06 -7.79
N LEU A 65 5.18 -12.75 -6.84
CA LEU A 65 4.99 -13.54 -5.64
C LEU A 65 4.19 -14.80 -5.99
N GLN A 66 4.77 -15.96 -5.69
CA GLN A 66 4.10 -17.25 -5.91
C GLN A 66 3.02 -17.49 -4.84
N ASN A 67 1.96 -18.22 -5.21
CA ASN A 67 0.91 -18.70 -4.29
C ASN A 67 -0.04 -17.64 -3.73
N ILE A 68 -0.15 -16.47 -4.38
CA ILE A 68 -1.15 -15.45 -4.03
C ILE A 68 -2.25 -15.44 -5.09
N HIS A 69 -3.50 -15.34 -4.66
CA HIS A 69 -4.62 -15.19 -5.59
C HIS A 69 -4.51 -13.86 -6.35
N GLU A 70 -4.73 -13.88 -7.66
CA GLU A 70 -4.54 -12.74 -8.58
C GLU A 70 -5.29 -11.46 -8.18
N THR A 71 -6.39 -11.60 -7.43
CA THR A 71 -7.18 -10.46 -6.95
C THR A 71 -6.50 -9.68 -5.83
N ILE A 72 -5.57 -10.28 -5.08
CA ILE A 72 -4.95 -9.64 -3.92
C ILE A 72 -4.01 -8.51 -4.35
N PRO A 73 -3.09 -8.68 -5.32
CA PRO A 73 -2.29 -7.58 -5.86
C PRO A 73 -3.15 -6.41 -6.37
N THR A 74 -4.24 -6.71 -7.11
CA THR A 74 -5.16 -5.69 -7.62
C THR A 74 -5.84 -4.93 -6.48
N LEU A 75 -6.33 -5.65 -5.46
CA LEU A 75 -6.97 -5.04 -4.30
C LEU A 75 -6.01 -4.12 -3.55
N ILE A 76 -4.79 -4.59 -3.26
CA ILE A 76 -3.77 -3.77 -2.58
C ILE A 76 -3.47 -2.52 -3.40
N GLY A 77 -3.30 -2.66 -4.72
CA GLY A 77 -3.09 -1.54 -5.64
C GLY A 77 -4.21 -0.49 -5.56
N GLN A 78 -5.47 -0.92 -5.44
CA GLN A 78 -6.63 -0.03 -5.27
C GLN A 78 -6.72 0.64 -3.88
N MET A 79 -6.14 0.03 -2.86
CA MET A 79 -6.13 0.55 -1.49
C MET A 79 -5.04 1.59 -1.27
N VAL A 80 -3.87 1.43 -1.90
CA VAL A 80 -2.69 2.28 -1.70
C VAL A 80 -2.49 3.33 -2.79
N VAL A 81 -3.54 3.64 -3.57
CA VAL A 81 -3.53 4.75 -4.53
C VAL A 81 -3.24 6.07 -3.79
N PRO A 82 -2.31 6.93 -4.25
CA PRO A 82 -1.97 8.16 -3.55
C PRO A 82 -3.18 9.10 -3.36
N ASN A 83 -3.96 9.31 -4.41
CA ASN A 83 -5.16 10.15 -4.35
C ASN A 83 -6.29 9.44 -3.58
N PRO A 84 -6.77 9.97 -2.44
CA PRO A 84 -7.84 9.35 -1.66
C PRO A 84 -9.17 9.21 -2.41
N GLU A 85 -9.47 10.08 -3.38
CA GLU A 85 -10.74 10.02 -4.13
C GLU A 85 -10.78 8.88 -5.17
N GLU A 86 -9.60 8.41 -5.58
CA GLU A 86 -9.40 7.32 -6.54
C GLU A 86 -9.24 5.95 -5.87
N ARG A 87 -9.13 5.92 -4.53
CA ARG A 87 -9.10 4.66 -3.77
C ARG A 87 -10.45 3.95 -3.78
N LEU A 88 -10.40 2.68 -3.37
CA LEU A 88 -11.59 1.88 -3.09
C LEU A 88 -12.61 2.67 -2.24
N LYS A 89 -13.87 2.66 -2.68
CA LYS A 89 -14.98 3.28 -1.96
C LYS A 89 -15.74 2.21 -1.19
N GLU A 90 -16.21 2.57 0.00
CA GLU A 90 -17.11 1.73 0.82
C GLU A 90 -18.45 1.45 0.12
#